data_AF-A0A078MTK9-F1
#
_entry.id   AF-A0A078MTK9-F1
#
_cell.length_a   1.000
_cell.length_b   1.000
_cell.length_c   1.000
_cell.angle_alpha   90.00
_cell.angle_beta   90.00
_cell.angle_gamma   90.00
#
_symmetry.space_group_name_H-M   'P 1'
#
loop_
_entity.id
_entity.type
_entity.pdbx_description
1 polymer ?
#
loop_
_entity_poly.entity_id
_entity_poly.type
_entity_poly.pdbx_seq_one_letter_code
_entity_poly.pdbx_strand_id
1 'polypeptide(L)'
;MPTGMLIRCDDSRVNWNGATTVTLPAGTEPDPLVRALEEKYRDSRFDIEVRDPAPAGHYDIQLRSPDGGESYLIGEGFDPNTIRIASGSECFPWPEGEYIGGEF
;
A
#
# COMPACT_ATOMS: atom_id res chain seq x y z
N MET A 1 -0.70 16.54 -6.57
CA MET A 1 0.52 15.98 -5.94
C MET A 1 0.84 14.69 -6.67
N PRO A 2 2.12 14.37 -6.91
CA PRO A 2 2.48 13.14 -7.61
C PRO A 2 1.85 11.93 -6.91
N THR A 3 1.29 11.03 -7.71
CA THR A 3 0.59 9.82 -7.29
C THR A 3 1.55 8.71 -6.86
N GLY A 4 2.85 8.87 -7.13
CA GLY A 4 3.89 8.04 -6.56
C GLY A 4 5.30 8.61 -6.67
N MET A 5 6.27 7.83 -6.21
CA MET A 5 7.70 8.13 -6.22
C MET A 5 8.52 6.84 -6.32
N LEU A 6 9.73 6.95 -6.83
CA LEU A 6 10.69 5.83 -6.83
C LEU A 6 11.50 5.83 -5.54
N ILE A 7 11.63 4.66 -4.92
CA ILE A 7 12.45 4.44 -3.74
C ILE A 7 13.51 3.40 -4.09
N ARG A 8 14.76 3.62 -3.65
CA ARG A 8 15.85 2.67 -3.89
C ARG A 8 15.66 1.40 -3.07
N CYS A 9 15.75 0.26 -3.73
CA CYS A 9 15.90 -1.02 -3.07
C CYS A 9 17.39 -1.33 -2.82
N ASP A 10 18.23 -1.03 -3.81
CA ASP A 10 19.69 -1.13 -3.78
C ASP A 10 20.32 -0.15 -4.80
N ASP A 11 21.61 -0.34 -5.12
CA ASP A 11 22.36 0.53 -6.02
C ASP A 11 21.82 0.55 -7.46
N SER A 12 21.17 -0.53 -7.89
CA SER A 12 20.76 -0.78 -9.29
C SER A 12 19.26 -0.96 -9.49
N ARG A 13 18.48 -1.02 -8.40
CA ARG A 13 17.04 -1.28 -8.44
C ARG A 13 16.25 -0.28 -7.61
N VAL A 14 15.07 0.05 -8.11
CA VAL A 14 14.08 0.89 -7.44
C VAL A 14 12.74 0.18 -7.38
N ASN A 15 11.88 0.58 -6.46
CA ASN A 15 10.45 0.28 -6.54
C ASN A 15 9.64 1.57 -6.63
N TRP A 16 8.49 1.47 -7.30
CA TRP A 16 7.52 2.54 -7.30
C TRP A 16 6.65 2.43 -6.04
N ASN A 17 6.49 3.53 -5.33
CA ASN A 17 5.59 3.65 -4.20
C ASN A 17 4.57 4.72 -4.51
N GLY A 18 3.29 4.38 -4.39
CA GLY A 18 2.22 5.34 -4.58
C GLY A 18 1.04 5.02 -3.69
N ALA A 19 0.02 5.86 -3.77
CA ALA A 19 -1.18 5.60 -3.02
C ALA A 19 -2.41 6.10 -3.74
N THR A 20 -3.52 5.42 -3.48
CA THR A 20 -4.84 5.81 -3.95
C THR A 20 -5.82 5.80 -2.79
N THR A 21 -6.93 6.51 -3.00
CA THR A 21 -8.06 6.55 -2.08
C THR A 21 -9.29 6.04 -2.82
N VAL A 22 -9.95 5.05 -2.26
CA VAL A 22 -11.21 4.49 -2.76
C VAL A 22 -12.35 5.14 -1.97
N THR A 23 -13.23 5.84 -2.67
CA THR A 23 -14.45 6.40 -2.09
C THR A 23 -15.52 5.31 -2.01
N LEU A 24 -16.11 5.15 -0.84
CA LEU A 24 -17.18 4.20 -0.58
C LEU A 24 -18.56 4.88 -0.75
N PRO A 25 -19.62 4.10 -1.01
CA PRO A 25 -20.98 4.62 -0.94
C PRO A 25 -21.28 5.24 0.43
N ALA A 26 -22.08 6.30 0.46
CA ALA A 26 -22.45 6.98 1.70
C ALA A 26 -23.04 6.00 2.74
N GLY A 27 -22.59 6.13 3.99
CA GLY A 27 -23.00 5.24 5.09
C GLY A 27 -22.30 3.87 5.11
N THR A 28 -21.30 3.66 4.24
CA THR A 28 -20.45 2.46 4.29
C THR A 28 -19.28 2.69 5.23
N GLU A 29 -19.15 1.85 6.24
CA GLU A 29 -18.02 1.86 7.19
C GLU A 29 -16.79 1.18 6.55
N PRO A 30 -15.60 1.83 6.57
CA PRO A 30 -14.36 1.26 6.03
C PRO A 30 -13.87 -0.01 6.75
N ASP A 31 -13.89 -0.03 8.09
CA ASP A 31 -13.30 -1.11 8.91
C ASP A 31 -13.79 -2.51 8.50
N PRO A 32 -15.11 -2.80 8.41
CA PRO A 32 -15.59 -4.12 8.00
C PRO A 32 -15.10 -4.56 6.61
N LEU A 33 -14.86 -3.63 5.69
CA LEU A 33 -14.32 -3.92 4.37
C LEU A 33 -12.84 -4.26 4.43
N VAL A 34 -12.05 -3.55 5.25
CA VAL A 34 -10.63 -3.86 5.44
C VAL A 34 -10.47 -5.23 6.10
N ARG A 35 -11.31 -5.58 7.08
CA ARG A 35 -11.35 -6.95 7.66
C ARG A 35 -11.76 -8.02 6.64
N ALA A 36 -12.69 -7.71 5.74
CA ALA A 36 -13.03 -8.62 4.65
C ALA A 36 -11.86 -8.84 3.67
N LEU A 37 -11.01 -7.83 3.46
CA LEU A 37 -9.77 -7.99 2.69
C LEU A 37 -8.75 -8.84 3.44
N GLU A 38 -8.61 -8.69 4.75
CA GLU A 38 -7.78 -9.58 5.58
C GLU A 38 -8.15 -11.05 5.34
N GLU A 39 -9.43 -11.38 5.50
CA GLU A 39 -9.95 -12.74 5.29
C GLU A 39 -9.67 -13.25 3.88
N LYS A 40 -9.95 -12.40 2.87
CA LYS A 40 -9.76 -12.76 1.46
C LYS A 40 -8.31 -13.10 1.13
N TYR A 41 -7.34 -12.43 1.75
CA TYR A 41 -5.92 -12.62 1.47
C TYR A 41 -5.22 -13.57 2.42
N ARG A 42 -5.89 -14.09 3.46
CA ARG A 42 -5.27 -14.93 4.50
C ARG A 42 -4.56 -16.17 3.95
N ASP A 43 -5.13 -16.80 2.93
CA ASP A 43 -4.56 -17.97 2.24
C ASP A 43 -3.85 -17.61 0.92
N SER A 44 -3.49 -16.34 0.74
CA SER A 44 -2.79 -15.87 -0.46
C SER A 44 -1.27 -16.06 -0.35
N ARG A 45 -0.54 -15.62 -1.38
CA ARG A 45 0.93 -15.61 -1.36
C ARG A 45 1.52 -14.55 -0.43
N PHE A 46 0.72 -13.62 0.10
CA PHE A 46 1.21 -12.49 0.88
C PHE A 46 1.32 -12.85 2.36
N ASP A 47 2.39 -12.37 3.00
CA ASP A 47 2.45 -12.28 4.44
C ASP A 47 1.56 -11.12 4.89
N ILE A 48 0.65 -11.39 5.84
CA ILE A 48 -0.26 -10.38 6.38
C ILE A 48 0.20 -9.93 7.76
N GLU A 49 0.31 -8.63 7.95
CA GLU A 49 0.45 -8.00 9.26
C GLU A 49 -0.79 -7.16 9.54
N VAL A 50 -1.44 -7.43 10.68
CA VAL A 50 -2.58 -6.67 11.17
C VAL A 50 -2.11 -5.63 12.17
N ARG A 51 -2.64 -4.41 12.08
CA ARG A 51 -2.39 -3.32 13.03
C ARG A 51 -3.72 -2.84 13.58
N ASP A 52 -3.97 -3.15 14.85
CA ASP A 52 -5.21 -2.80 15.55
C ASP A 52 -4.92 -2.37 17.01
N PRO A 53 -4.99 -1.07 17.35
CA PRO A 53 -5.11 0.04 16.40
C PRO A 53 -3.78 0.30 15.68
N ALA A 54 -3.86 0.70 14.42
CA ALA A 54 -2.75 1.34 13.74
C ALA A 54 -2.40 2.68 14.41
N PRO A 55 -1.23 3.28 14.14
CA PRO A 55 -0.86 4.59 14.70
C PRO A 55 -1.89 5.70 14.45
N ALA A 56 -2.67 5.59 13.38
CA ALA A 56 -3.76 6.51 13.04
C ALA A 56 -5.11 6.17 13.72
N GLY A 57 -5.14 5.17 14.60
CA GLY A 57 -6.28 4.83 15.47
C GLY A 57 -7.29 3.84 14.88
N HIS A 58 -7.11 3.40 13.64
CA HIS A 58 -8.03 2.51 12.92
C HIS A 58 -7.40 1.15 12.62
N TYR A 59 -8.20 0.21 12.12
CA TYR A 59 -7.77 -1.12 11.72
C TYR A 59 -7.10 -1.09 10.33
N ASP A 60 -5.84 -1.54 10.27
CA ASP A 60 -5.07 -1.65 9.02
C ASP A 60 -4.55 -3.07 8.80
N ILE A 61 -4.43 -3.44 7.52
CA ILE A 61 -3.64 -4.60 7.10
C ILE A 61 -2.49 -4.18 6.21
N GLN A 62 -1.34 -4.82 6.41
CA GLN A 62 -0.23 -4.77 5.47
C GLN A 62 -0.04 -6.14 4.83
N LEU A 63 -0.14 -6.19 3.50
CA LEU A 63 0.20 -7.34 2.67
C LEU A 63 1.64 -7.16 2.16
N ARG A 64 2.50 -8.16 2.31
CA ARG A 64 3.88 -8.13 1.80
C ARG A 64 4.18 -9.37 0.98
N SER A 65 4.78 -9.18 -0.18
CA SER A 65 5.28 -10.31 -0.96
C SER A 65 6.49 -10.93 -0.25
N PRO A 66 6.56 -12.27 -0.10
CA PRO A 66 7.71 -12.94 0.49
C PRO A 66 9.02 -12.65 -0.26
N ASP A 67 8.92 -12.40 -1.56
CA ASP A 67 10.06 -12.16 -2.45
C ASP A 67 10.60 -10.71 -2.37
N GLY A 68 9.93 -9.87 -1.56
CA GLY A 68 10.34 -8.50 -1.25
C GLY A 68 9.93 -7.46 -2.30
N GLY A 69 9.92 -6.19 -1.88
CA GLY A 69 9.59 -5.03 -2.71
C GLY A 69 8.10 -4.74 -2.80
N GLU A 70 7.29 -5.73 -3.21
CA GLU A 70 5.84 -5.53 -3.33
C GLU A 70 5.15 -5.50 -1.96
N SER A 71 4.38 -4.46 -1.72
CA SER A 71 3.60 -4.33 -0.50
C SER A 71 2.34 -3.49 -0.68
N TYR A 72 1.34 -3.73 0.16
CA TYR A 72 0.11 -2.94 0.22
C TYR A 72 -0.22 -2.66 1.68
N LEU A 73 -0.41 -1.40 2.04
CA LEU A 73 -0.98 -0.99 3.31
C LEU A 73 -2.39 -0.48 3.03
N ILE A 74 -3.38 -1.17 3.59
CA ILE A 74 -4.80 -0.93 3.33
C ILE A 74 -5.47 -0.60 4.65
N GLY A 75 -6.17 0.54 4.66
CA GLY A 75 -6.69 1.13 5.88
C GLY A 75 -7.81 2.13 5.64
N GLU A 76 -8.37 2.65 6.73
CA GLU A 76 -9.27 3.80 6.65
C GLU A 76 -8.54 5.00 6.04
N GLY A 77 -9.21 5.71 5.13
CA GLY A 77 -8.66 6.92 4.53
C GLY A 77 -8.82 8.15 5.42
N PHE A 78 -8.24 9.27 5.01
CA PHE A 78 -8.27 10.51 5.79
C PHE A 78 -9.64 11.22 5.78
N ASP A 79 -10.46 10.91 4.78
CA ASP A 79 -11.81 11.44 4.63
C ASP A 79 -12.84 10.37 5.02
N PRO A 80 -14.02 10.75 5.55
CA PRO A 80 -15.08 9.80 5.86
C PRO A 80 -15.47 8.94 4.66
N ASN A 81 -15.84 7.67 4.93
CA ASN A 81 -16.25 6.70 3.90
C ASN A 81 -15.17 6.50 2.82
N THR A 82 -13.89 6.50 3.20
CA THR A 82 -12.80 6.18 2.27
C THR A 82 -11.90 5.07 2.80
N ILE A 83 -11.32 4.32 1.87
CA ILE A 83 -10.21 3.38 2.14
C ILE A 83 -8.98 3.94 1.45
N ARG A 84 -7.87 4.04 2.16
CA ARG A 84 -6.57 4.35 1.58
C ARG A 84 -5.82 3.05 1.29
N ILE A 85 -5.21 3.00 0.11
CA ILE A 85 -4.33 1.91 -0.31
C ILE A 85 -3.00 2.55 -0.68
N ALA A 86 -1.97 2.35 0.15
CA ALA A 86 -0.60 2.65 -0.22
C ALA A 86 0.06 1.38 -0.76
N SER A 87 0.73 1.48 -1.89
CA SER A 87 1.29 0.34 -2.63
C SER A 87 2.76 0.58 -2.94
N GLY A 88 3.57 -0.45 -2.77
CA GLY A 88 4.92 -0.56 -3.30
C GLY A 88 4.96 -1.66 -4.35
N SER A 89 5.60 -1.41 -5.50
CA SER A 89 5.84 -2.43 -6.53
C SER A 89 6.98 -3.37 -6.12
N GLU A 90 7.14 -4.48 -6.84
CA GLU A 90 8.41 -5.20 -6.85
C GLU A 90 9.56 -4.27 -7.27
N CYS A 91 10.77 -4.60 -6.82
CA CYS A 91 11.98 -3.88 -7.22
C CYS A 91 12.31 -4.23 -8.68
N PHE A 92 12.53 -3.22 -9.51
CA PHE A 92 12.91 -3.36 -10.91
C PHE A 92 14.23 -2.63 -11.21
N PRO A 93 14.98 -3.07 -12.24
CA PRO A 93 16.21 -2.41 -12.64
C PRO A 93 15.99 -0.93 -13.01
N TRP A 94 16.88 -0.06 -12.54
CA TRP A 94 16.88 1.35 -12.88
C TRP A 94 18.20 1.73 -13.60
N PRO A 95 18.15 2.47 -14.70
CA PRO A 95 19.35 2.85 -15.43
C PRO A 95 20.32 3.69 -14.58
N GLU A 96 21.62 3.41 -14.71
CA GLU A 96 22.65 4.16 -14.02
C GLU A 96 22.65 5.63 -14.48
N GLY A 97 22.73 6.55 -13.52
CA GLY A 97 22.76 7.99 -13.80
C GLY A 97 21.39 8.62 -14.09
N GLU A 98 20.30 7.84 -14.14
CA GLU A 98 18.96 8.40 -14.29
C GLU A 98 18.41 8.97 -12.97
N TYR A 99 17.79 10.14 -13.07
CA TYR A 99 17.21 10.86 -11.93
C TYR A 99 15.93 10.16 -11.44
N ILE A 100 15.92 9.76 -10.18
CA ILE A 100 14.80 9.04 -9.55
C ILE A 100 13.66 9.95 -9.05
N GLY A 101 13.88 11.26 -8.97
CA GLY A 101 12.95 12.22 -8.36
C GLY A 101 11.90 12.81 -9.31
N GLY A 102 11.54 12.09 -10.37
CA GLY A 102 10.54 12.52 -11.35
C GLY A 102 9.10 12.57 -10.79
N GLU A 103 8.17 13.10 -11.60
CA GLU A 103 6.73 13.06 -11.29
C GLU A 103 6.12 11.75 -11.82
N PHE A 104 5.41 11.04 -10.94
CA PHE A 104 4.67 9.80 -11.22
C PHE A 104 3.25 9.89 -10.67
#